data_AF-A0A951RTA2-F1
#
_entry.id   AF-A0A951RTA2-F1
#
_cell.length_a   1.000
_cell.length_b   1.000
_cell.length_c   1.000
_cell.angle_alpha   90.00
_cell.angle_beta   90.00
_cell.angle_gamma   90.00
#
_symmetry.space_group_name_H-M   'P 1'
#
loop_
_entity.id
_entity.type
_entity.pdbx_description
1 polymer ?
#
loop_
_entity_poly.entity_id
_entity_poly.type
_entity_poly.pdbx_seq_one_letter_code
_entity_poly.pdbx_strand_id
1 'polypeptide(L)'
;MLFFFSARTLEDAGLKPGDRIDFLFDENRPSDWYFTKREGAALELSKNNGIYSASIRGQLIKSLELDEDENYSFKIGEKTEQDGNTYWPIITANLKKE
;
A
#
# COMPACT_ATOMS: atom_id res chain seq x y z
N MET A 1 8.80 11.40 2.98
CA MET A 1 9.30 10.06 3.36
C MET A 1 8.79 9.04 2.35
N LEU A 2 9.59 8.05 2.00
CA LEU A 2 9.27 7.02 1.01
C LEU A 2 9.11 5.68 1.72
N PHE A 3 8.04 4.96 1.39
CA PHE A 3 7.85 3.57 1.78
C PHE A 3 8.11 2.70 0.56
N PHE A 4 8.76 1.56 0.74
CA PHE A 4 9.16 0.72 -0.37
C PHE A 4 8.48 -0.64 -0.30
N PHE A 5 8.05 -1.11 -1.45
CA PHE A 5 7.70 -2.50 -1.65
C PHE A 5 8.78 -3.20 -2.47
N SER A 6 9.00 -4.49 -2.18
CA SER A 6 9.89 -5.34 -2.98
C SER A 6 9.27 -5.65 -4.35
N ALA A 7 10.11 -6.03 -5.32
CA ALA A 7 9.68 -6.53 -6.63
C ALA A 7 8.61 -7.62 -6.52
N ARG A 8 8.91 -8.65 -5.72
CA ARG A 8 8.02 -9.79 -5.51
C ARG A 8 6.64 -9.39 -5.01
N THR A 9 6.57 -8.44 -4.07
CA THR A 9 5.31 -7.92 -3.54
C THR A 9 4.43 -7.27 -4.62
N LEU A 10 5.04 -6.53 -5.55
CA LEU A 10 4.30 -5.88 -6.65
C LEU A 10 3.87 -6.91 -7.70
N GLU A 11 4.75 -7.87 -8.01
CA GLU A 11 4.48 -8.95 -8.97
C GLU A 11 3.32 -9.84 -8.50
N ASP A 12 3.35 -10.29 -7.24
CA ASP A 12 2.29 -11.11 -6.64
C ASP A 12 0.94 -10.37 -6.63
N ALA A 13 0.96 -9.03 -6.50
CA ALA A 13 -0.23 -8.18 -6.49
C ALA A 13 -0.64 -7.64 -7.87
N GLY A 14 0.11 -7.90 -8.94
CA GLY A 14 -0.15 -7.35 -10.28
C GLY A 14 -0.12 -5.81 -10.35
N LEU A 15 0.67 -5.18 -9.48
CA LEU A 15 0.78 -3.74 -9.34
C LEU A 15 1.95 -3.18 -10.17
N LYS A 16 1.78 -1.98 -10.73
CA LYS A 16 2.81 -1.28 -11.53
C LYS A 16 2.96 0.19 -11.12
N PRO A 17 4.10 0.84 -11.44
CA PRO A 17 4.24 2.29 -11.31
C PRO A 17 3.06 3.03 -11.92
N GLY A 18 2.56 4.04 -11.20
CA GLY A 18 1.41 4.82 -11.61
C GLY A 18 0.08 4.32 -11.07
N ASP A 19 -0.03 3.05 -10.69
CA ASP A 19 -1.22 2.51 -10.06
C ASP A 19 -1.53 3.24 -8.75
N ARG A 20 -2.83 3.32 -8.43
CA ARG A 20 -3.29 3.72 -7.11
C ARG A 20 -3.61 2.48 -6.28
N ILE A 21 -3.19 2.52 -5.04
CA ILE A 21 -3.48 1.51 -4.05
C ILE A 21 -4.28 2.11 -2.89
N ASP A 22 -5.21 1.35 -2.37
CA ASP A 22 -5.96 1.66 -1.16
C ASP A 22 -5.51 0.79 -0.03
N PHE A 23 -5.16 1.41 1.08
CA PHE A 23 -5.00 0.78 2.36
C PHE A 23 -6.34 0.76 3.07
N LEU A 24 -6.75 -0.43 3.49
CA LEU A 24 -8.06 -0.69 4.07
C LEU A 24 -7.91 -1.22 5.49
N PHE A 25 -8.64 -0.61 6.40
CA PHE A 25 -8.81 -1.08 7.78
C PHE A 25 -9.92 -2.13 7.85
N ASP A 26 -9.66 -3.27 8.51
CA ASP A 26 -10.69 -4.27 8.80
C ASP A 26 -11.30 -4.02 10.19
N GLU A 27 -12.50 -3.43 10.23
CA GLU A 27 -13.21 -3.14 11.47
C GLU A 27 -13.47 -4.39 12.33
N ASN A 28 -13.58 -5.57 11.72
CA ASN A 28 -13.79 -6.83 12.45
C ASN A 28 -12.47 -7.40 12.99
N ARG A 29 -11.34 -6.97 12.46
CA ARG A 29 -9.98 -7.38 12.83
C ARG A 29 -9.05 -6.15 12.82
N PRO A 30 -9.10 -5.29 13.85
CA PRO A 30 -8.42 -3.99 13.87
C PRO A 30 -6.88 -4.05 13.83
N SER A 31 -6.31 -5.23 14.01
CA SER A 31 -4.89 -5.49 13.80
C SER A 31 -4.52 -5.69 12.33
N ASP A 32 -5.50 -6.00 11.49
CA ASP A 32 -5.34 -6.36 10.09
C ASP A 32 -5.59 -5.13 9.19
N TRP A 33 -4.57 -4.81 8.40
CA TRP A 33 -4.64 -3.82 7.33
C TRP A 33 -4.33 -4.50 6.01
N TYR A 34 -5.11 -4.16 5.01
CA TYR A 34 -5.00 -4.71 3.66
C TYR A 34 -4.61 -3.60 2.70
N PHE A 35 -4.06 -3.96 1.53
CA PHE A 35 -4.05 -3.03 0.41
C PHE A 35 -4.61 -3.64 -0.86
N THR A 36 -5.26 -2.80 -1.66
CA THR A 36 -5.83 -3.19 -2.96
C THR A 36 -5.54 -2.18 -4.06
N LYS A 37 -5.65 -2.62 -5.32
CA LYS A 37 -5.49 -1.77 -6.52
C LYS A 37 -6.82 -1.06 -6.86
N ARG A 38 -6.78 0.25 -7.06
CA ARG A 38 -7.94 1.15 -7.28
C ARG A 38 -8.49 1.21 -8.72
N GLU A 39 -7.83 0.65 -9.73
CA GLU A 39 -8.18 0.89 -11.16
C GLU A 39 -9.65 0.58 -11.54
N GLY A 40 -10.53 1.59 -11.53
CA GLY A 40 -11.75 1.75 -12.36
C GLY A 40 -12.93 0.79 -12.13
N ALA A 41 -12.67 -0.43 -11.72
CA ALA A 41 -13.61 -1.42 -11.20
C ALA A 41 -12.92 -2.06 -9.99
N ALA A 42 -13.65 -2.18 -8.88
CA ALA A 42 -13.11 -2.71 -7.64
C ALA A 42 -12.50 -4.10 -7.88
N LEU A 43 -11.17 -4.17 -7.88
CA LEU A 43 -10.46 -5.44 -7.76
C LEU A 43 -10.51 -5.79 -6.27
N GLU A 44 -11.46 -6.65 -5.91
CA GLU A 44 -11.48 -7.27 -4.60
C GLU A 44 -10.34 -8.28 -4.53
N LEU A 45 -9.21 -7.87 -3.93
CA LEU A 45 -8.17 -8.80 -3.51
C LEU A 45 -8.70 -9.56 -2.29
N SER A 46 -9.55 -10.54 -2.57
CA SER A 46 -10.14 -11.42 -1.56
C SER A 46 -9.06 -12.18 -0.79
N LYS A 47 -9.44 -12.62 0.42
CA LYS A 47 -8.70 -13.18 1.57
C LYS A 47 -7.46 -14.07 1.35
N ASN A 48 -7.13 -14.48 0.13
CA ASN A 48 -5.93 -15.25 -0.21
C ASN A 48 -4.84 -14.43 -0.92
N ASN A 49 -5.12 -13.22 -1.43
CA ASN A 49 -4.15 -12.40 -2.20
C ASN A 49 -3.94 -10.99 -1.64
N GLY A 50 -4.57 -10.62 -0.52
CA GLY A 50 -4.28 -9.38 0.19
C GLY A 50 -2.93 -9.50 0.90
N ILE A 51 -1.91 -8.82 0.40
CA ILE A 51 -0.58 -8.87 1.02
C ILE A 51 -0.64 -8.12 2.35
N TYR A 52 -0.58 -8.89 3.44
CA TYR A 52 -0.48 -8.35 4.79
C TYR A 52 0.86 -7.63 4.95
N SER A 53 0.83 -6.36 5.35
CA SER A 53 2.05 -5.62 5.66
C SER A 53 1.93 -4.82 6.95
N ALA A 54 1.82 -5.52 8.08
CA ALA A 54 1.86 -4.89 9.40
C ALA A 54 3.12 -4.03 9.62
N SER A 55 4.26 -4.44 9.06
CA SER A 55 5.52 -3.70 9.16
C SER A 55 5.44 -2.35 8.45
N ILE A 56 4.78 -2.29 7.29
CA ILE A 56 4.58 -1.04 6.55
C ILE A 56 3.51 -0.19 7.24
N ARG A 57 2.41 -0.79 7.73
CA ARG A 57 1.32 -0.10 8.45
C ARG A 57 1.84 0.78 9.60
N GLY A 58 2.52 0.17 10.57
CA GLY A 58 2.92 0.87 11.79
C GLY A 58 3.86 2.05 11.51
N GLN A 59 4.73 1.89 10.50
CA GLN A 59 5.57 3.00 10.06
C GLN A 59 4.76 4.05 9.31
N LEU A 60 3.85 3.67 8.40
CA LEU A 60 3.04 4.61 7.60
C LEU A 60 2.15 5.51 8.47
N ILE A 61 1.38 4.90 9.37
CA ILE A 61 0.46 5.59 10.28
C ILE A 61 1.22 6.61 11.12
N LYS A 62 2.27 6.15 11.81
CA LYS A 62 3.07 7.00 12.70
C LYS A 62 3.77 8.13 11.94
N SER A 63 4.19 7.84 10.73
CA SER A 63 4.99 8.73 9.90
C SER A 63 4.21 9.84 9.21
N LEU A 64 2.96 9.55 8.85
CA LEU A 64 2.09 10.45 8.12
C LEU A 64 0.95 10.98 9.01
N GLU A 65 1.00 10.68 10.32
CA GLU A 65 0.01 11.07 11.32
C GLU A 65 -1.42 10.70 10.87
N LEU A 66 -1.56 9.47 10.38
CA LEU A 66 -2.85 8.96 9.91
C LEU A 66 -3.67 8.42 11.08
N ASP A 67 -4.99 8.60 11.01
CA ASP A 67 -5.94 7.89 11.86
C ASP A 67 -5.87 6.38 11.60
N GLU A 68 -5.83 5.56 12.65
CA GLU A 68 -5.68 4.10 12.55
C GLU A 68 -6.94 3.35 12.11
N ASP A 69 -8.07 4.05 12.05
CA ASP A 69 -9.39 3.47 11.78
C ASP A 69 -9.93 3.92 10.41
N GLU A 70 -9.08 4.48 9.56
CA GLU A 70 -9.45 5.14 8.32
C GLU A 70 -8.79 4.50 7.10
N ASN A 71 -9.46 4.59 5.96
CA ASN A 71 -8.93 4.10 4.69
C ASN A 71 -8.14 5.20 3.97
N TYR A 72 -7.06 4.80 3.29
CA TYR A 72 -6.16 5.76 2.64
C TYR A 72 -5.69 5.30 1.28
N SER A 73 -5.59 6.24 0.34
CA SER A 73 -5.13 5.97 -1.00
C SER A 73 -3.77 6.57 -1.30
N PHE A 74 -2.93 5.79 -1.97
CA PHE A 74 -1.59 6.22 -2.37
C PHE A 74 -1.30 5.87 -3.82
N LYS A 75 -0.34 6.58 -4.41
CA LYS A 75 0.16 6.28 -5.76
C LYS A 75 1.48 5.52 -5.67
N ILE A 76 1.66 4.51 -6.50
CA ILE A 76 2.95 3.84 -6.67
C ILE A 76 3.83 4.69 -7.60
N GLY A 77 5.06 4.97 -7.15
CA GLY A 77 6.08 5.68 -7.90
C GLY A 77 6.88 4.79 -8.85
N GLU A 78 7.83 5.40 -9.55
CA GLU A 78 8.68 4.66 -10.48
C GLU A 78 9.65 3.72 -9.77
N LYS A 79 10.03 2.64 -10.46
CA LYS A 79 10.98 1.65 -9.95
C LYS A 79 12.30 2.33 -9.54
N THR A 80 12.87 1.90 -8.43
CA THR A 80 14.16 2.37 -7.94
C THR A 80 15.03 1.18 -7.53
N GLU A 81 16.35 1.34 -7.61
CA GLU A 81 17.30 0.33 -7.15
C GLU A 81 18.01 0.82 -5.89
N GLN A 82 18.10 -0.03 -4.88
CA GLN A 82 18.83 0.24 -3.64
C GLN A 82 19.53 -1.04 -3.19
N ASP A 83 20.84 -0.97 -2.93
CA ASP A 83 21.65 -2.12 -2.48
C ASP A 83 21.51 -3.37 -3.36
N GLY A 84 21.40 -3.17 -4.68
CA GLY A 84 21.23 -4.25 -5.67
C GLY A 84 19.82 -4.87 -5.71
N ASN A 85 18.88 -4.35 -4.93
CA ASN A 85 17.48 -4.80 -4.92
C ASN A 85 16.57 -3.76 -5.57
N THR A 86 15.55 -4.23 -6.28
CA THR A 86 14.55 -3.36 -6.92
C THR A 86 13.36 -3.13 -6.00
N TYR A 87 12.96 -1.86 -5.90
CA TYR A 87 11.86 -1.39 -5.08
C TYR A 87 10.93 -0.45 -5.82
N TRP A 88 9.71 -0.34 -5.32
CA TRP A 88 8.71 0.61 -5.78
C TRP A 88 8.29 1.50 -4.61
N PRO A 89 8.54 2.83 -4.69
CA PRO A 89 8.17 3.75 -3.63
C PRO A 89 6.67 4.05 -3.63
N ILE A 90 6.08 4.19 -2.45
CA ILE A 90 4.77 4.79 -2.26
C ILE A 90 4.94 6.31 -2.22
N ILE A 91 4.22 7.00 -3.09
CA ILE A 91 4.16 8.46 -3.12
C ILE A 91 3.15 8.92 -2.08
N THR A 92 3.67 9.55 -1.03
CA THR A 92 2.91 10.08 0.10
C THR A 92 2.59 11.58 -0.03
N ALA A 93 3.21 12.25 -1.00
CA ALA A 93 2.84 13.62 -1.37
C ALA A 93 1.45 13.62 -2.02
N ASN A 94 0.51 14.37 -1.44
CA ASN A 94 -0.92 14.43 -1.80
C ASN A 94 -1.78 13.27 -1.26
N LEU A 95 -1.62 12.97 0.02
CA LEU A 95 -2.53 12.08 0.73
C LEU A 95 -3.96 12.61 0.64
N LYS A 96 -4.89 11.77 0.19
CA LYS A 96 -6.32 12.06 0.23
C LYS A 96 -6.95 11.06 1.18
N LYS A 97 -7.59 11.58 2.23
CA LYS A 97 -8.57 10.82 3.02
C LYS A 97 -9.78 10.58 2.12
N GLU A 98 -10.24 9.33 2.02
CA GLU A 98 -11.45 8.98 1.26
C GLU A 98 -12.69 8.99 2.16
#